data_AF-A0A8K0G662-F1
#
_entry.id   AF-A0A8K0G662-F1
#
_cell.length_a   1.000
_cell.length_b   1.000
_cell.length_c   1.000
_cell.angle_alpha   90.00
_cell.angle_beta   90.00
_cell.angle_gamma   90.00
#
_symmetry.space_group_name_H-M   'P 1'
#
loop_
_entity.id
_entity.type
_entity.pdbx_description
1 polymer ?
#
loop_
_entity_poly.entity_id
_entity_poly.type
_entity_poly.pdbx_seq_one_letter_code
_entity_poly.pdbx_strand_id
1 'polypeptide(L)'
;MKHAVPIGECVYFKVNKITFENGNSTYPNCLPEHQVTALCDIKCDSYIINDLVAHSTKFDEEDVYLKYQFWLLLIIFLIAWVGQAITVSIGDTICFQLLGDKPHKYGYQRMYGALGWGLFSIMSGFLVDYFSEGESKKNYAPVFSIGVGILLLCVIVSYKIQYTQQRMSASILRDIGRLLANIKIFVFVLWCISIGLCTALMWNFLFWLLEELAANHGCEMQSWIKTIEGLVMGIQCLGGELPFFFLSSWILKRIGHVNAMSLVLLVIGVRFIFYSVITNPWYTLPIEFCNGLTFGLFYATMASYASIVAPPGTEATTQGLVGAVFEGIGVSLGSFIGGLFFQEFGGSMTFRIFGISALVVCLLHAGVQYLIQRREDQGKGGLKPPC
;
A
#
# COMPACT_ATOMS: atom_id res chain seq x y z
N MET A 1 27.99 -26.33 28.96
CA MET A 1 28.42 -25.36 30.00
C MET A 1 27.79 -24.02 29.67
N LYS A 2 27.20 -23.30 30.63
CA LYS A 2 26.67 -21.95 30.38
C LYS A 2 27.86 -20.98 30.28
N HIS A 3 28.20 -20.56 29.06
CA HIS A 3 29.34 -19.67 28.79
C HIS A 3 29.02 -18.18 29.06
N ALA A 4 27.75 -17.84 29.23
CA ALA A 4 27.27 -16.50 29.49
C ALA A 4 26.28 -16.47 30.67
N VAL A 5 26.32 -15.40 31.47
CA VAL A 5 25.40 -15.11 32.56
C VAL A 5 24.74 -13.76 32.30
N PRO A 6 23.41 -13.70 32.14
CA PRO A 6 22.70 -12.43 32.05
C PRO A 6 22.56 -11.80 33.45
N ILE A 7 22.95 -10.54 33.59
CA ILE A 7 22.75 -9.74 34.82
C ILE A 7 22.27 -8.35 34.39
N GLY A 8 21.00 -8.03 34.65
CA GLY A 8 20.39 -6.79 34.16
C GLY A 8 20.28 -6.77 32.63
N GLU A 9 20.66 -5.65 32.00
CA GLU A 9 20.74 -5.49 30.54
C GLU A 9 22.08 -5.99 29.95
N CYS A 10 23.01 -6.46 30.78
CA CYS A 10 24.34 -6.86 30.36
C CYS A 10 24.50 -8.38 30.31
N VAL A 11 25.22 -8.86 29.29
CA VAL A 11 25.59 -10.28 29.13
C VAL A 11 27.07 -10.45 29.51
N TYR A 12 27.34 -11.22 30.56
CA TYR A 12 28.69 -11.46 31.04
C TYR A 12 29.23 -12.79 30.51
N PHE A 13 30.36 -12.75 29.83
CA PHE A 13 31.06 -13.94 29.35
C PHE A 13 32.16 -14.35 30.32
N LYS A 14 32.18 -15.61 30.73
CA LYS A 14 33.24 -16.11 31.61
C LYS A 14 34.49 -16.44 30.78
N VAL A 15 35.48 -15.56 30.83
CA VAL A 15 36.78 -15.78 30.15
C VAL A 15 37.64 -16.72 30.99
N ASN A 16 37.71 -17.98 30.58
CA ASN A 16 38.49 -18.98 31.30
C ASN A 16 39.99 -18.95 30.96
N LYS A 17 40.38 -18.43 29.79
CA LYS A 17 41.78 -18.44 29.32
C LYS A 17 41.98 -17.35 28.28
N ILE A 18 43.03 -16.53 28.42
CA ILE A 18 43.42 -15.50 27.44
C ILE A 18 44.75 -15.93 26.85
N THR A 19 44.83 -15.97 25.51
CA THR A 19 46.07 -16.28 24.80
C THR A 19 46.55 -15.03 24.08
N PHE A 20 47.75 -14.55 24.42
CA PHE A 20 48.35 -13.40 23.77
C PHE A 20 49.02 -13.81 22.45
N GLU A 21 49.24 -12.85 21.53
CA GLU A 21 49.86 -13.09 20.21
C GLU A 21 51.23 -13.78 20.30
N ASN A 22 51.91 -13.66 21.44
CA ASN A 22 53.19 -14.32 21.72
C ASN A 22 53.03 -15.81 22.10
N GLY A 23 51.83 -16.39 21.99
CA GLY A 23 51.53 -17.80 22.32
C GLY A 23 51.35 -18.10 23.82
N ASN A 24 51.64 -17.13 24.69
CA ASN A 24 51.49 -17.29 26.13
C ASN A 24 50.02 -17.22 26.54
N SER A 25 49.57 -18.26 27.25
CA SER A 25 48.22 -18.33 27.79
C SER A 25 48.22 -17.97 29.28
N THR A 26 47.28 -17.12 29.70
CA THR A 26 47.08 -16.75 31.11
C THR A 26 45.64 -17.00 31.55
N TYR A 27 45.46 -17.31 32.83
CA TYR A 27 44.16 -17.45 33.47
C TYR A 27 43.87 -16.13 34.21
N PRO A 28 43.03 -15.24 33.66
CA PRO A 28 42.78 -13.94 34.28
C PRO A 28 42.01 -14.12 35.59
N ASN A 29 42.56 -13.60 36.69
CA ASN A 29 41.88 -13.55 37.98
C ASN A 29 41.23 -12.16 38.11
N CYS A 30 40.01 -12.02 37.58
CA CYS A 30 39.31 -10.74 37.61
C CYS A 30 38.75 -10.49 39.03
N LEU A 31 39.44 -9.65 39.81
CA LEU A 31 38.92 -9.14 41.08
C LEU A 31 37.75 -8.16 40.83
N PRO A 32 36.72 -8.10 41.69
CA PRO A 32 35.52 -7.28 41.48
C PRO A 32 35.80 -5.79 41.23
N GLU A 33 36.91 -5.26 41.76
CA GLU A 33 37.31 -3.86 41.62
C GLU A 33 37.98 -3.53 40.28
N HIS A 34 38.29 -4.53 39.44
CA HIS A 34 39.01 -4.36 38.17
C HIS A 34 38.18 -4.96 37.03
N GLN A 35 37.04 -4.34 36.74
CA GLN A 35 36.27 -4.62 35.53
C GLN A 35 36.98 -3.99 34.33
N VAL A 36 37.48 -4.83 33.43
CA VAL A 36 38.08 -4.38 32.17
C VAL A 36 37.02 -4.45 31.09
N THR A 37 36.60 -3.30 30.58
CA THR A 37 35.79 -3.20 29.37
C THR A 37 36.70 -3.32 28.14
N ALA A 38 36.44 -4.32 27.31
CA ALA A 38 37.10 -4.50 26.03
C ALA A 38 36.06 -4.47 24.91
N LEU A 39 36.41 -3.84 23.79
CA LEU A 39 35.67 -3.99 22.53
C LEU A 39 35.97 -5.40 22.01
N CYS A 40 34.97 -6.27 22.05
CA CYS A 40 35.09 -7.64 21.55
C CYS A 40 34.40 -7.73 20.20
N ASP A 41 35.14 -8.18 19.18
CA ASP A 41 34.58 -8.55 17.88
C ASP A 41 34.23 -10.04 17.94
N ILE A 42 32.94 -10.34 18.04
CA ILE A 42 32.43 -11.72 18.16
C ILE A 42 32.10 -12.20 16.77
N LYS A 43 32.88 -13.18 16.27
CA LYS A 43 32.62 -13.86 15.01
C LYS A 43 32.04 -15.24 15.29
N CYS A 44 30.72 -15.39 15.22
CA CYS A 44 30.07 -16.69 15.32
C CYS A 44 29.93 -17.36 13.94
N ASP A 45 30.00 -18.69 13.90
CA ASP A 45 29.72 -19.50 12.70
C ASP A 45 28.22 -19.54 12.34
N SER A 46 27.36 -18.96 13.18
CA SER A 46 25.93 -18.79 12.91
C SER A 46 25.62 -17.33 12.61
N TYR A 47 25.13 -17.09 11.40
CA TYR A 47 24.76 -15.78 10.89
C TYR A 47 23.70 -15.08 11.77
N ILE A 48 22.69 -15.81 12.26
CA ILE A 48 21.59 -15.26 13.08
C ILE A 48 22.11 -14.65 14.39
N ILE A 49 23.13 -15.27 14.99
CA ILE A 49 23.73 -14.76 16.23
C ILE A 49 24.54 -13.50 15.95
N ASN A 50 25.30 -13.46 14.86
CA ASN A 50 26.00 -12.25 14.46
C ASN A 50 25.02 -11.12 14.10
N ASP A 51 23.88 -11.44 13.49
CA ASP A 51 22.83 -10.49 13.13
C ASP A 51 22.14 -9.92 14.38
N LEU A 52 21.76 -10.76 15.35
CA LEU A 52 21.20 -10.34 16.65
C LEU A 52 22.18 -9.50 17.47
N VAL A 53 23.48 -9.80 17.39
CA VAL A 53 24.55 -9.06 18.09
C VAL A 53 24.87 -7.73 17.38
N ALA A 54 24.78 -7.67 16.05
CA ALA A 54 24.99 -6.43 15.28
C ALA A 54 23.77 -5.49 15.33
N HIS A 55 22.55 -6.06 15.34
CA HIS A 55 21.28 -5.31 15.34
C HIS A 55 20.75 -4.96 16.73
N SER A 56 21.50 -5.23 17.81
CA SER A 56 21.18 -4.63 19.12
C SER A 56 21.37 -3.12 19.14
N THR A 57 21.89 -2.51 18.05
CA THR A 57 21.70 -1.09 17.78
C THR A 57 20.29 -0.87 17.23
N LYS A 58 19.30 -0.95 18.11
CA LYS A 58 18.05 -0.20 17.92
C LYS A 58 18.49 1.24 17.74
N PHE A 59 18.55 1.75 16.50
CA PHE A 59 18.79 3.17 16.29
C PHE A 59 17.67 3.88 17.05
N ASP A 60 18.01 4.75 18.00
CA ASP A 60 16.99 5.62 18.56
C ASP A 60 16.36 6.37 17.39
N GLU A 61 15.03 6.29 17.28
CA GLU A 61 14.28 6.81 16.13
C GLU A 61 14.56 8.31 15.92
N GLU A 62 14.93 9.01 16.99
CA GLU A 62 15.35 10.41 16.99
C GLU A 62 16.63 10.66 16.18
N ASP A 63 17.55 9.69 16.07
CA ASP A 63 18.82 9.83 15.33
C ASP A 63 18.68 9.64 13.82
N VAL A 64 17.56 9.08 13.34
CA VAL A 64 17.35 8.80 11.92
C VAL A 64 17.20 10.10 11.12
N TYR A 65 16.52 11.10 11.68
CA TYR A 65 16.31 12.40 11.04
C TYR A 65 17.57 13.26 10.96
N LEU A 66 18.59 12.94 11.77
CA LEU A 66 19.89 13.62 11.75
C LEU A 66 20.78 13.14 10.60
N LYS A 67 20.48 11.99 9.99
CA LYS A 67 21.26 11.41 8.90
C LYS A 67 20.90 12.05 7.56
N TYR A 68 21.92 12.46 6.79
CA TYR A 68 21.70 13.04 5.46
C TYR A 68 21.04 12.04 4.49
N GLN A 69 21.25 10.74 4.69
CA GLN A 69 20.66 9.68 3.85
C GLN A 69 19.13 9.71 3.90
N PHE A 70 18.54 10.05 5.05
CA PHE A 70 17.08 10.17 5.20
C PHE A 70 16.54 11.29 4.29
N TRP A 71 17.11 12.49 4.39
CA TRP A 71 16.68 13.65 3.60
C TRP A 71 16.91 13.44 2.10
N LEU A 72 18.03 12.82 1.72
CA LEU A 72 18.29 12.47 0.33
C LEU A 72 17.23 11.51 -0.21
N LEU A 73 16.92 10.45 0.53
CA LEU A 73 15.90 9.46 0.16
C LEU A 73 14.53 10.13 0.03
N LEU A 74 14.14 10.96 1.01
CA LEU A 74 12.88 11.69 1.00
C LEU A 74 12.75 12.57 -0.26
N ILE A 75 13.77 13.34 -0.60
CA ILE A 75 13.77 14.22 -1.79
C ILE A 75 13.63 13.39 -3.07
N ILE A 76 14.39 12.29 -3.18
CA ILE A 76 14.32 11.40 -4.36
C ILE A 76 12.91 10.78 -4.49
N PHE A 77 12.32 10.31 -3.40
CA PHE A 77 10.97 9.76 -3.40
C PHE A 77 9.92 10.81 -3.78
N LEU A 78 10.02 12.04 -3.27
CA LEU A 78 9.11 13.13 -3.63
C LEU A 78 9.19 13.44 -5.13
N ILE A 79 10.39 13.55 -5.69
CA ILE A 79 10.58 13.80 -7.13
C ILE A 79 10.02 12.64 -7.96
N ALA A 80 10.27 11.39 -7.54
CA ALA A 80 9.77 10.21 -8.22
C ALA A 80 8.23 10.15 -8.23
N TRP A 81 7.58 10.41 -7.10
CA TRP A 81 6.12 10.42 -6.99
C TRP A 81 5.48 11.55 -7.81
N VAL A 82 6.06 12.75 -7.78
CA VAL A 82 5.59 13.86 -8.63
C VAL A 82 5.73 13.49 -10.11
N GLY A 83 6.87 12.92 -10.51
CA GLY A 83 7.10 12.44 -11.87
C GLY A 83 6.07 11.39 -12.29
N GLN A 84 5.81 10.39 -11.44
CA GLN A 84 4.82 9.35 -11.69
C GLN A 84 3.41 9.92 -11.88
N ALA A 85 2.96 10.81 -10.99
CA ALA A 85 1.64 11.43 -11.08
C ALA A 85 1.45 12.22 -12.39
N ILE A 86 2.49 12.96 -12.82
CA ILE A 86 2.50 13.69 -14.08
C ILE A 86 2.44 12.71 -15.26
N THR A 87 3.28 11.67 -15.27
CA THR A 87 3.32 10.69 -16.35
C THR A 87 1.99 9.96 -16.52
N VAL A 88 1.34 9.55 -15.44
CA VAL A 88 0.04 8.87 -15.49
C VAL A 88 -1.04 9.80 -16.05
N SER A 89 -1.14 11.03 -15.51
CA SER A 89 -2.18 11.99 -15.90
C SER A 89 -2.06 12.42 -17.37
N ILE A 90 -0.84 12.75 -17.80
CA ILE A 90 -0.57 13.13 -19.19
C ILE A 90 -0.72 11.92 -20.11
N GLY A 91 -0.25 10.75 -19.69
CA GLY A 91 -0.36 9.51 -20.47
C GLY A 91 -1.81 9.15 -20.79
N ASP A 92 -2.69 9.23 -19.79
CA ASP A 92 -4.13 9.00 -19.99
C ASP A 92 -4.76 10.04 -20.91
N THR A 93 -4.40 11.32 -20.74
CA THR A 93 -4.90 12.41 -21.60
C THR A 93 -4.51 12.21 -23.06
N ILE A 94 -3.23 11.89 -23.32
CA ILE A 94 -2.72 11.58 -24.67
C ILE A 94 -3.46 10.37 -25.25
N CYS A 95 -3.67 9.32 -24.45
CA CYS A 95 -4.37 8.13 -24.90
C CYS A 95 -5.80 8.43 -25.35
N PHE A 96 -6.56 9.17 -24.54
CA PHE A 96 -7.93 9.57 -24.89
C PHE A 96 -8.00 10.41 -26.17
N GLN A 97 -7.04 11.32 -26.37
CA GLN A 97 -6.99 12.11 -27.60
C GLN A 97 -6.67 11.26 -28.83
N LEU A 98 -5.70 10.35 -28.75
CA LEU A 98 -5.34 9.46 -29.86
C LEU A 98 -6.47 8.47 -30.20
N LEU A 99 -7.30 8.12 -29.23
CA LEU A 99 -8.46 7.25 -29.41
C LEU A 99 -9.61 7.93 -30.17
N GLY A 100 -9.70 9.27 -30.13
CA GLY A 100 -10.74 10.05 -30.81
C GLY A 100 -12.15 9.51 -30.52
N ASP A 101 -12.87 9.13 -31.57
CA ASP A 101 -14.24 8.62 -31.49
C ASP A 101 -14.39 7.21 -30.88
N LYS A 102 -13.30 6.59 -30.39
CA LYS A 102 -13.30 5.21 -29.86
C LYS A 102 -12.92 5.13 -28.37
N PRO A 103 -13.58 5.88 -27.46
CA PRO A 103 -13.24 5.89 -26.03
C PRO A 103 -13.43 4.52 -25.35
N HIS A 104 -14.31 3.66 -25.89
CA HIS A 104 -14.50 2.29 -25.38
C HIS A 104 -13.22 1.43 -25.46
N LYS A 105 -12.24 1.79 -26.32
CA LYS A 105 -10.97 1.05 -26.43
C LYS A 105 -9.95 1.43 -25.36
N TYR A 106 -10.18 2.52 -24.61
CA TYR A 106 -9.30 2.92 -23.51
C TYR A 106 -9.17 1.81 -22.45
N GLY A 107 -10.27 1.06 -22.20
CA GLY A 107 -10.25 -0.09 -21.31
C GLY A 107 -9.22 -1.15 -21.71
N TYR A 108 -9.03 -1.40 -23.02
CA TYR A 108 -7.99 -2.32 -23.51
C TYR A 108 -6.58 -1.79 -23.26
N GLN A 109 -6.36 -0.48 -23.40
CA GLN A 109 -5.06 0.12 -23.08
C GLN A 109 -4.74 -0.04 -21.58
N ARG A 110 -5.72 0.25 -20.72
CA ARG A 110 -5.58 0.12 -19.27
C ARG A 110 -5.35 -1.34 -18.85
N MET A 111 -5.97 -2.29 -19.55
CA MET A 111 -5.77 -3.73 -19.36
C MET A 111 -4.30 -4.14 -19.50
N TYR A 112 -3.60 -3.66 -20.53
CA TYR A 112 -2.16 -3.92 -20.70
C TYR A 112 -1.31 -3.30 -19.59
N GLY A 113 -1.74 -2.18 -19.01
CA GLY A 113 -1.12 -1.60 -17.82
C GLY A 113 -1.20 -2.52 -16.60
N ALA A 114 -2.40 -3.05 -16.30
CA ALA A 114 -2.61 -3.99 -15.20
C ALA A 114 -1.85 -5.32 -15.41
N LEU A 115 -1.83 -5.83 -16.65
CA LEU A 115 -1.02 -7.00 -17.02
C LEU A 115 0.47 -6.75 -16.77
N GLY A 116 0.98 -5.58 -17.19
CA GLY A 116 2.36 -5.18 -16.95
C GLY A 116 2.69 -5.14 -15.46
N TRP A 117 1.86 -4.46 -14.66
CA TRP A 117 2.07 -4.37 -13.21
C TRP A 117 2.14 -5.75 -12.56
N GLY A 118 1.18 -6.63 -12.85
CA GLY A 118 1.17 -7.99 -12.29
C GLY A 118 2.40 -8.82 -12.70
N LEU A 119 2.74 -8.84 -13.99
CA LEU A 119 3.87 -9.64 -14.51
C LEU A 119 5.22 -9.14 -13.99
N PHE A 120 5.47 -7.82 -14.04
CA PHE A 120 6.72 -7.26 -13.56
C PHE A 120 6.88 -7.40 -12.05
N SER A 121 5.79 -7.39 -11.27
CA SER A 121 5.85 -7.61 -9.81
C SER A 121 6.24 -9.04 -9.44
N ILE A 122 5.64 -10.04 -10.10
CA ILE A 122 6.01 -11.45 -9.90
C ILE A 122 7.48 -11.66 -10.27
N MET A 123 7.89 -11.15 -11.44
CA MET A 123 9.25 -11.26 -11.90
C MET A 123 10.24 -10.57 -10.96
N SER A 124 9.93 -9.35 -10.48
CA SER A 124 10.80 -8.63 -9.55
C SER A 124 10.94 -9.36 -8.22
N GLY A 125 9.85 -9.90 -7.68
CA GLY A 125 9.88 -10.65 -6.42
C GLY A 125 10.79 -11.88 -6.50
N PHE A 126 10.61 -12.69 -7.54
CA PHE A 126 11.44 -13.86 -7.79
C PHE A 126 12.90 -13.49 -8.03
N LEU A 127 13.17 -12.45 -8.82
CA LEU A 127 14.53 -12.03 -9.15
C LEU A 127 15.29 -11.54 -7.92
N VAL A 128 14.62 -10.78 -7.03
CA VAL A 128 15.25 -10.34 -5.78
C VAL A 128 15.60 -11.55 -4.93
N ASP A 129 14.70 -12.49 -4.71
CA ASP A 129 15.00 -13.65 -3.87
C ASP A 129 16.10 -14.53 -4.48
N TYR A 130 16.07 -14.78 -5.80
CA TYR A 130 17.08 -15.58 -6.49
C TYR A 130 18.48 -14.95 -6.44
N PHE A 131 18.60 -13.65 -6.71
CA PHE A 131 19.90 -12.95 -6.66
C PHE A 131 20.34 -12.57 -5.25
N SER A 132 19.50 -12.79 -4.24
CA SER A 132 19.84 -12.60 -2.83
C SER A 132 20.21 -13.91 -2.12
N GLU A 133 20.25 -15.04 -2.83
CA GLU A 133 20.57 -16.33 -2.22
C GLU A 133 22.01 -16.31 -1.68
N GLY A 134 22.15 -16.48 -0.36
CA GLY A 134 23.44 -16.45 0.34
C GLY A 134 23.94 -15.05 0.73
N GLU A 135 23.23 -13.97 0.41
CA GLU A 135 23.56 -12.61 0.85
C GLU A 135 22.80 -12.21 2.14
N SER A 136 23.44 -11.44 3.02
CA SER A 136 22.86 -10.95 4.28
C SER A 136 21.81 -9.85 4.08
N LYS A 137 21.77 -9.24 2.89
CA LYS A 137 20.80 -8.19 2.54
C LYS A 137 20.20 -8.53 1.19
N LYS A 138 18.90 -8.30 1.03
CA LYS A 138 18.22 -8.49 -0.26
C LYS A 138 18.85 -7.57 -1.30
N ASN A 139 19.31 -8.15 -2.40
CA ASN A 139 19.92 -7.47 -3.51
C ASN A 139 18.85 -6.98 -4.49
N TYR A 140 18.54 -5.68 -4.43
CA TYR A 140 17.57 -5.03 -5.31
C TYR A 140 18.17 -4.54 -6.64
N ALA A 141 19.49 -4.65 -6.84
CA ALA A 141 20.16 -4.16 -8.05
C ALA A 141 19.62 -4.74 -9.37
N PRO A 142 19.24 -6.03 -9.46
CA PRO A 142 18.65 -6.58 -10.68
C PRO A 142 17.33 -5.89 -11.08
N VAL A 143 16.47 -5.58 -10.10
CA VAL A 143 15.19 -4.92 -10.35
C VAL A 143 15.38 -3.47 -10.77
N PHE A 144 16.29 -2.74 -10.11
CA PHE A 144 16.61 -1.38 -10.53
C PHE A 144 17.18 -1.33 -11.96
N SER A 145 18.01 -2.31 -12.32
CA SER A 145 18.60 -2.41 -13.66
C SER A 145 17.54 -2.67 -14.74
N ILE A 146 16.59 -3.57 -14.48
CA ILE A 146 15.42 -3.79 -15.36
C ILE A 146 14.57 -2.52 -15.46
N GLY A 147 14.31 -1.85 -14.33
CA GLY A 147 13.56 -0.60 -14.28
C GLY A 147 14.16 0.49 -15.16
N VAL A 148 15.48 0.70 -15.09
CA VAL A 148 16.19 1.64 -15.98
C VAL A 148 16.03 1.26 -17.45
N GLY A 149 16.17 -0.03 -17.79
CA GLY A 149 16.00 -0.50 -19.17
C GLY A 149 14.59 -0.22 -19.72
N ILE A 150 13.55 -0.48 -18.93
CA ILE A 150 12.16 -0.21 -19.31
C ILE A 150 11.89 1.29 -19.43
N LEU A 151 12.40 2.10 -18.50
CA LEU A 151 12.23 3.55 -18.56
C LEU A 151 12.89 4.15 -19.81
N LEU A 152 14.08 3.66 -20.20
CA LEU A 152 14.73 4.06 -21.46
C LEU A 152 13.90 3.67 -22.68
N LEU A 153 13.33 2.47 -22.69
CA LEU A 153 12.40 2.03 -23.74
C LEU A 153 11.16 2.94 -23.80
N CYS A 154 10.59 3.31 -22.66
CA CYS A 154 9.47 4.25 -22.58
C CYS A 154 9.83 5.60 -23.19
N VAL A 155 11.02 6.16 -22.90
CA VAL A 155 11.49 7.41 -23.51
C VAL A 155 11.56 7.31 -25.04
N ILE A 156 12.10 6.20 -25.56
CA ILE A 156 12.21 5.96 -27.02
C ILE A 156 10.82 5.91 -27.67
N VAL A 157 9.86 5.23 -27.03
CA VAL A 157 8.48 5.13 -27.54
C VAL A 157 7.78 6.49 -27.45
N SER A 158 7.90 7.19 -26.33
CA SER A 158 7.27 8.49 -26.09
C SER A 158 7.78 9.57 -27.04
N TYR A 159 9.04 9.52 -27.48
CA TYR A 159 9.58 10.44 -28.48
C TYR A 159 8.83 10.40 -29.82
N LYS A 160 8.19 9.27 -30.16
CA LYS A 160 7.43 9.11 -31.41
C LYS A 160 5.99 9.60 -31.33
N ILE A 161 5.51 9.98 -30.14
CA ILE A 161 4.12 10.39 -29.94
C ILE A 161 3.95 11.84 -30.35
N GLN A 162 3.11 12.10 -31.35
CA GLN A 162 2.71 13.45 -31.72
C GLN A 162 1.50 13.89 -30.90
N TYR A 163 1.59 15.05 -30.24
CA TYR A 163 0.57 15.57 -29.33
C TYR A 163 0.26 17.04 -29.64
N THR A 164 -1.00 17.42 -29.56
CA THR A 164 -1.46 18.82 -29.65
C THR A 164 -2.09 19.22 -28.32
N GLN A 165 -1.47 20.21 -27.64
CA GLN A 165 -1.97 20.79 -26.39
C GLN A 165 -3.37 21.40 -26.58
N GLN A 166 -4.34 20.99 -25.77
CA GLN A 166 -5.59 21.74 -25.58
C GLN A 166 -5.58 22.52 -24.26
N ARG A 167 -6.10 23.74 -24.29
CA ARG A 167 -6.16 24.65 -23.13
C ARG A 167 -7.15 24.14 -22.09
N MET A 168 -6.72 24.10 -20.83
CA MET A 168 -7.59 23.87 -19.68
C MET A 168 -8.35 25.15 -19.28
N SER A 169 -9.59 24.96 -18.80
CA SER A 169 -10.45 26.02 -18.25
C SER A 169 -10.10 26.32 -16.79
N ALA A 170 -10.17 27.60 -16.41
CA ALA A 170 -9.72 28.13 -15.11
C ALA A 170 -10.85 28.31 -14.05
N SER A 171 -12.05 27.75 -14.22
CA SER A 171 -13.19 28.00 -13.28
C SER A 171 -13.45 26.91 -12.23
N ILE A 172 -12.51 26.00 -11.98
CA ILE A 172 -12.76 24.75 -11.24
C ILE A 172 -13.13 24.97 -9.76
N LEU A 173 -12.49 25.91 -9.03
CA LEU A 173 -12.69 26.04 -7.57
C LEU A 173 -14.09 26.52 -7.15
N ARG A 174 -14.75 27.35 -7.95
CA ARG A 174 -16.09 27.89 -7.61
C ARG A 174 -17.17 26.81 -7.75
N ASP A 175 -16.98 25.88 -8.68
CA ASP A 175 -17.90 24.78 -8.93
C ASP A 175 -17.78 23.69 -7.85
N ILE A 176 -16.57 23.46 -7.32
CA ILE A 176 -16.30 22.54 -6.20
C ILE A 176 -17.06 22.94 -4.92
N GLY A 177 -17.07 24.23 -4.58
CA GLY A 177 -17.76 24.72 -3.37
C GLY A 177 -19.28 24.51 -3.41
N ARG A 178 -19.90 24.55 -4.60
CA ARG A 178 -21.34 24.28 -4.78
C ARG A 178 -21.66 22.79 -4.75
N LEU A 179 -20.75 21.95 -5.23
CA LEU A 179 -20.90 20.49 -5.21
C LEU A 179 -20.99 19.94 -3.78
N LEU A 180 -20.14 20.44 -2.87
CA LEU A 180 -20.10 19.98 -1.48
C LEU A 180 -21.33 20.38 -0.63
N ALA A 181 -22.17 21.30 -1.12
CA ALA A 181 -23.42 21.68 -0.44
C ALA A 181 -24.50 20.59 -0.56
N ASN A 182 -24.36 19.63 -1.48
CA ASN A 182 -25.30 18.53 -1.63
C ASN A 182 -24.94 17.37 -0.69
N ILE A 183 -25.88 17.00 0.20
CA ILE A 183 -25.69 15.91 1.16
C ILE A 183 -25.27 14.58 0.51
N LYS A 184 -25.73 14.28 -0.70
CA LYS A 184 -25.34 13.05 -1.43
C LYS A 184 -23.87 13.08 -1.85
N ILE A 185 -23.40 14.24 -2.32
CA ILE A 185 -22.00 14.45 -2.70
C ILE A 185 -21.13 14.42 -1.44
N PHE A 186 -21.57 15.04 -0.35
CA PHE A 186 -20.84 15.01 0.91
C PHE A 186 -20.65 13.59 1.46
N VAL A 187 -21.72 12.77 1.50
CA VAL A 187 -21.64 11.36 1.92
C VAL A 187 -20.72 10.57 0.99
N PHE A 188 -20.79 10.82 -0.31
CA PHE A 188 -19.91 10.18 -1.29
C PHE A 188 -18.44 10.55 -1.12
N VAL A 189 -18.13 11.83 -0.85
CA VAL A 189 -16.78 12.32 -0.55
C VAL A 189 -16.24 11.65 0.72
N LEU A 190 -17.03 11.54 1.78
CA LEU A 190 -16.64 10.81 2.99
C LEU A 190 -16.38 9.33 2.73
N TRP A 191 -17.19 8.70 1.86
CA TRP A 191 -16.96 7.33 1.43
C TRP A 191 -15.62 7.21 0.68
N CYS A 192 -15.30 8.11 -0.26
CA CYS A 192 -14.02 8.14 -0.95
C CYS A 192 -12.84 8.30 0.01
N ILE A 193 -12.95 9.19 1.01
CA ILE A 193 -11.91 9.36 2.04
C ILE A 193 -11.73 8.05 2.81
N SER A 194 -12.82 7.43 3.27
CA SER A 194 -12.79 6.19 4.05
C SER A 194 -12.11 5.04 3.30
N ILE A 195 -12.41 4.89 2.00
CA ILE A 195 -11.74 3.91 1.15
C ILE A 195 -10.27 4.27 0.95
N GLY A 196 -9.95 5.56 0.74
CA GLY A 196 -8.57 6.03 0.64
C GLY A 196 -7.73 5.68 1.88
N LEU A 197 -8.29 5.86 3.07
CA LEU A 197 -7.62 5.45 4.32
C LEU A 197 -7.28 3.96 4.32
N CYS A 198 -8.22 3.11 3.89
CA CYS A 198 -8.00 1.66 3.82
C CYS A 198 -7.00 1.29 2.72
N THR A 199 -7.08 1.92 1.55
CA THR A 199 -6.15 1.67 0.44
C THR A 199 -4.71 1.99 0.82
N ALA A 200 -4.47 3.02 1.64
CA ALA A 200 -3.15 3.32 2.18
C ALA A 200 -2.52 2.14 2.93
N LEU A 201 -3.31 1.43 3.75
CA LEU A 201 -2.84 0.23 4.44
C LEU A 201 -2.44 -0.89 3.49
N MET A 202 -3.25 -1.11 2.45
CA MET A 202 -2.94 -2.12 1.45
C MET A 202 -1.65 -1.78 0.68
N TRP A 203 -1.48 -0.52 0.26
CA TRP A 203 -0.35 -0.11 -0.56
C TRP A 203 0.96 -0.01 0.21
N ASN A 204 0.92 0.50 1.45
CA ASN A 204 2.15 0.80 2.20
C ASN A 204 2.49 -0.23 3.27
N PHE A 205 1.49 -0.89 3.86
CA PHE A 205 1.69 -1.68 5.09
C PHE A 205 1.43 -3.18 4.91
N LEU A 206 0.82 -3.62 3.80
CA LEU A 206 0.58 -5.05 3.55
C LEU A 206 1.89 -5.85 3.46
N PHE A 207 2.88 -5.36 2.69
CA PHE A 207 4.18 -6.00 2.60
C PHE A 207 4.92 -6.00 3.94
N TRP A 208 4.77 -4.91 4.70
CA TRP A 208 5.34 -4.82 6.04
C TRP A 208 4.73 -5.86 7.00
N LEU A 209 3.42 -6.11 6.92
CA LEU A 209 2.78 -7.21 7.64
C LEU A 209 3.33 -8.57 7.21
N LEU A 210 3.54 -8.81 5.90
CA LEU A 210 4.09 -10.08 5.41
C LEU A 210 5.51 -10.33 5.93
N GLU A 211 6.34 -9.29 5.96
CA GLU A 211 7.70 -9.35 6.52
C GLU A 211 7.68 -9.66 8.03
N GLU A 212 6.78 -9.03 8.80
CA GLU A 212 6.60 -9.34 10.22
C GLU A 212 6.17 -10.81 10.45
N LEU A 213 5.24 -11.31 9.62
CA LEU A 213 4.77 -12.70 9.69
C LEU A 213 5.87 -13.70 9.30
N ALA A 214 6.68 -13.39 8.29
CA ALA A 214 7.80 -14.21 7.86
C ALA A 214 8.90 -14.28 8.93
N ALA A 215 9.22 -13.16 9.56
CA ALA A 215 10.16 -13.11 10.69
C ALA A 215 9.70 -14.00 11.85
N ASN A 216 8.40 -14.08 12.10
CA ASN A 216 7.81 -14.91 13.15
C ASN A 216 7.76 -16.42 12.84
N HIS A 217 7.84 -16.83 11.56
CA HIS A 217 7.73 -18.24 11.14
C HIS A 217 9.08 -18.94 10.89
N GLY A 218 10.19 -18.20 10.97
CA GLY A 218 11.54 -18.74 10.86
C GLY A 218 12.24 -18.46 9.53
N CYS A 219 13.54 -18.78 9.49
CA CYS A 219 14.46 -18.30 8.44
C CYS A 219 14.15 -18.81 7.03
N GLU A 220 13.51 -19.97 6.89
CA GLU A 220 13.14 -20.52 5.56
C GLU A 220 12.05 -19.70 4.87
N MET A 221 11.19 -19.02 5.62
CA MET A 221 10.11 -18.23 5.03
C MET A 221 10.61 -16.86 4.55
N GLN A 222 11.61 -16.32 5.25
CA GLN A 222 12.22 -15.03 4.93
C GLN A 222 13.07 -15.07 3.64
N SER A 223 13.52 -16.25 3.21
CA SER A 223 14.24 -16.39 1.94
C SER A 223 13.33 -16.18 0.73
N TRP A 224 12.05 -16.55 0.81
CA TRP A 224 11.08 -16.46 -0.30
C TRP A 224 10.08 -15.28 -0.17
N ILE A 225 10.29 -14.37 0.79
CA ILE A 225 9.30 -13.35 1.12
C ILE A 225 9.01 -12.39 -0.04
N LYS A 226 10.03 -12.02 -0.83
CA LYS A 226 9.85 -11.10 -1.97
C LYS A 226 9.11 -11.76 -3.12
N THR A 227 9.28 -13.06 -3.29
CA THR A 227 8.50 -13.87 -4.22
C THR A 227 7.03 -13.88 -3.80
N ILE A 228 6.73 -14.04 -2.51
CA ILE A 228 5.35 -13.97 -2.00
C ILE A 228 4.76 -12.58 -2.22
N GLU A 229 5.47 -11.49 -1.91
CA GLU A 229 5.03 -10.12 -2.19
C GLU A 229 4.75 -9.89 -3.69
N GLY A 230 5.63 -10.39 -4.56
CA GLY A 230 5.45 -10.33 -6.01
C GLY A 230 4.22 -11.13 -6.50
N LEU A 231 3.99 -12.31 -5.94
CA LEU A 231 2.79 -13.12 -6.21
C LEU A 231 1.51 -12.46 -5.71
N VAL A 232 1.54 -11.82 -4.54
CA VAL A 232 0.43 -11.04 -3.99
C VAL A 232 0.00 -9.96 -4.99
N MET A 233 0.93 -9.15 -5.49
CA MET A 233 0.64 -8.13 -6.52
C MET A 233 0.16 -8.76 -7.84
N GLY A 234 0.80 -9.86 -8.24
CA GLY A 234 0.39 -10.62 -9.41
C GLY A 234 -1.07 -11.06 -9.36
N ILE A 235 -1.50 -11.66 -8.25
CA ILE A 235 -2.88 -12.12 -8.05
C ILE A 235 -3.83 -10.92 -7.92
N GLN A 236 -3.43 -9.86 -7.20
CA GLN A 236 -4.24 -8.63 -7.10
C GLN A 236 -4.60 -8.08 -8.48
N CYS A 237 -3.62 -7.93 -9.37
CA CYS A 237 -3.83 -7.38 -10.71
C CYS A 237 -4.51 -8.38 -11.66
N LEU A 238 -3.99 -9.61 -11.75
CA LEU A 238 -4.42 -10.61 -12.74
C LEU A 238 -5.69 -11.36 -12.32
N GLY A 239 -5.78 -11.77 -11.07
CA GLY A 239 -6.90 -12.54 -10.53
C GLY A 239 -8.03 -11.67 -10.00
N GLY A 240 -7.70 -10.53 -9.39
CA GLY A 240 -8.66 -9.59 -8.82
C GLY A 240 -9.14 -8.53 -9.81
N GLU A 241 -8.28 -7.57 -10.14
CA GLU A 241 -8.68 -6.34 -10.84
C GLU A 241 -9.19 -6.58 -12.25
N LEU A 242 -8.45 -7.35 -13.05
CA LEU A 242 -8.76 -7.56 -14.47
C LEU A 242 -10.15 -8.15 -14.71
N PRO A 243 -10.56 -9.27 -14.08
CA PRO A 243 -11.92 -9.79 -14.22
C PRO A 243 -12.97 -8.78 -13.74
N PHE A 244 -12.72 -8.12 -12.61
CA PHE A 244 -13.70 -7.22 -12.02
C PHE A 244 -13.89 -5.91 -12.78
N PHE A 245 -12.93 -5.45 -13.57
CA PHE A 245 -13.18 -4.34 -14.50
C PHE A 245 -14.26 -4.69 -15.52
N PHE A 246 -14.29 -5.91 -16.05
CA PHE A 246 -15.36 -6.34 -16.96
C PHE A 246 -16.68 -6.61 -16.22
N LEU A 247 -16.62 -7.21 -15.03
CA LEU A 247 -17.83 -7.55 -14.25
C LEU A 247 -18.45 -6.34 -13.53
N SER A 248 -17.68 -5.28 -13.24
CA SER A 248 -18.13 -4.12 -12.46
C SER A 248 -19.39 -3.48 -13.03
N SER A 249 -19.46 -3.31 -14.35
CA SER A 249 -20.63 -2.75 -15.04
C SER A 249 -21.89 -3.60 -14.86
N TRP A 250 -21.74 -4.93 -14.85
CA TRP A 250 -22.86 -5.84 -14.59
C TRP A 250 -23.32 -5.78 -13.14
N ILE A 251 -22.36 -5.76 -12.19
CA ILE A 251 -22.64 -5.64 -10.75
C ILE A 251 -23.37 -4.34 -10.47
N LEU A 252 -22.86 -3.20 -10.95
CA LEU A 252 -23.45 -1.88 -10.74
C LEU A 252 -24.88 -1.79 -11.29
N LYS A 253 -25.16 -2.40 -12.45
CA LYS A 253 -26.53 -2.47 -13.00
C LYS A 253 -27.47 -3.33 -12.15
N ARG A 254 -26.96 -4.38 -11.50
CA ARG A 254 -27.75 -5.32 -10.69
C ARG A 254 -28.07 -4.77 -9.30
N ILE A 255 -27.07 -4.25 -8.58
CA ILE A 255 -27.21 -3.85 -7.18
C ILE A 255 -27.34 -2.33 -6.99
N GLY A 256 -26.95 -1.54 -7.99
CA GLY A 256 -26.90 -0.08 -7.91
C GLY A 256 -25.66 0.44 -7.17
N HIS A 257 -25.29 1.70 -7.47
CA HIS A 257 -24.04 2.30 -7.00
C HIS A 257 -23.96 2.44 -5.48
N VAL A 258 -25.06 2.83 -4.83
CA VAL A 258 -25.10 3.04 -3.38
C VAL A 258 -24.92 1.74 -2.60
N ASN A 259 -25.51 0.64 -3.09
CA ASN A 259 -25.32 -0.67 -2.48
C ASN A 259 -23.93 -1.22 -2.78
N ALA A 260 -23.40 -0.97 -3.99
CA ALA A 260 -22.02 -1.31 -4.33
C ALA A 260 -21.01 -0.60 -3.41
N MET A 261 -21.21 0.67 -3.07
CA MET A 261 -20.38 1.39 -2.10
C MET A 261 -20.31 0.70 -0.73
N SER A 262 -21.46 0.22 -0.24
CA SER A 262 -21.53 -0.51 1.03
C SER A 262 -20.90 -1.90 0.92
N LEU A 263 -21.11 -2.60 -0.21
CA LEU A 263 -20.47 -3.89 -0.47
C LEU A 263 -18.94 -3.78 -0.47
N VAL A 264 -18.37 -2.74 -1.09
CA VAL A 264 -16.92 -2.50 -1.10
C VAL A 264 -16.39 -2.35 0.33
N LEU A 265 -17.04 -1.52 1.16
CA LEU A 265 -16.63 -1.33 2.56
C LEU A 265 -16.71 -2.62 3.37
N LEU A 266 -17.76 -3.42 3.16
CA LEU A 266 -17.92 -4.73 3.80
C LEU A 266 -16.77 -5.67 3.43
N VAL A 267 -16.45 -5.78 2.15
CA VAL A 267 -15.39 -6.68 1.67
C VAL A 267 -14.02 -6.21 2.15
N ILE A 268 -13.74 -4.90 2.17
CA ILE A 268 -12.50 -4.35 2.74
C ILE A 268 -12.39 -4.71 4.23
N GLY A 269 -13.46 -4.51 5.00
CA GLY A 269 -13.48 -4.84 6.42
C GLY A 269 -13.19 -6.32 6.66
N VAL A 270 -13.89 -7.22 5.97
CA VAL A 270 -13.67 -8.68 6.07
C VAL A 270 -12.24 -9.05 5.65
N ARG A 271 -11.74 -8.47 4.55
CA ARG A 271 -10.38 -8.69 4.05
C ARG A 271 -9.32 -8.33 5.09
N PHE A 272 -9.49 -7.20 5.77
CA PHE A 272 -8.56 -6.74 6.81
C PHE A 272 -8.63 -7.60 8.08
N ILE A 273 -9.81 -8.08 8.45
CA ILE A 273 -9.94 -9.06 9.53
C ILE A 273 -9.19 -10.35 9.15
N PHE A 274 -9.29 -10.81 7.90
CA PHE A 274 -8.48 -11.96 7.47
C PHE A 274 -6.99 -11.68 7.57
N TYR A 275 -6.48 -10.54 7.09
CA TYR A 275 -5.06 -10.19 7.27
C TYR A 275 -4.62 -10.19 8.73
N SER A 276 -5.47 -9.75 9.65
CA SER A 276 -5.12 -9.73 11.07
C SER A 276 -4.95 -11.12 11.70
N VAL A 277 -5.65 -12.14 11.19
CA VAL A 277 -5.62 -13.50 11.78
C VAL A 277 -4.65 -14.44 11.08
N ILE A 278 -4.08 -14.01 9.96
CA ILE A 278 -3.09 -14.81 9.24
C ILE A 278 -1.83 -14.93 10.08
N THR A 279 -1.36 -16.16 10.22
CA THR A 279 -0.04 -16.48 10.74
C THR A 279 0.92 -16.75 9.59
N ASN A 280 0.53 -17.56 8.62
CA ASN A 280 1.36 -17.92 7.48
C ASN A 280 1.13 -16.97 6.27
N PRO A 281 2.16 -16.23 5.80
CA PRO A 281 2.12 -15.34 4.63
C PRO A 281 1.52 -15.95 3.36
N TRP A 282 1.62 -17.26 3.15
CA TRP A 282 1.03 -17.93 1.98
C TRP A 282 -0.50 -17.84 1.94
N TYR A 283 -1.16 -17.73 3.10
CA TYR A 283 -2.62 -17.56 3.17
C TYR A 283 -3.09 -16.18 2.71
N THR A 284 -2.18 -15.23 2.48
CA THR A 284 -2.49 -13.94 1.88
C THR A 284 -2.92 -14.09 0.42
N LEU A 285 -2.33 -15.03 -0.33
CA LEU A 285 -2.61 -15.25 -1.75
C LEU A 285 -4.09 -15.47 -2.10
N PRO A 286 -4.85 -16.39 -1.44
CA PRO A 286 -6.27 -16.55 -1.73
C PRO A 286 -7.10 -15.30 -1.38
N ILE A 287 -6.67 -14.50 -0.39
CA ILE A 287 -7.37 -13.27 0.00
C ILE A 287 -7.22 -12.21 -1.09
N GLU A 288 -6.13 -12.20 -1.84
CA GLU A 288 -5.89 -11.25 -2.92
C GLU A 288 -6.88 -11.37 -4.09
N PHE A 289 -7.55 -12.50 -4.27
CA PHE A 289 -8.64 -12.59 -5.26
C PHE A 289 -9.80 -11.67 -4.93
N CYS A 290 -10.00 -11.32 -3.65
CA CYS A 290 -11.00 -10.33 -3.23
C CYS A 290 -10.62 -8.90 -3.65
N ASN A 291 -9.39 -8.66 -4.13
CA ASN A 291 -8.94 -7.33 -4.56
C ASN A 291 -9.80 -6.76 -5.69
N GLY A 292 -10.36 -7.61 -6.55
CA GLY A 292 -11.28 -7.18 -7.59
C GLY A 292 -12.53 -6.48 -7.05
N LEU A 293 -13.06 -6.92 -5.91
CA LEU A 293 -14.18 -6.26 -5.25
C LEU A 293 -13.76 -5.00 -4.49
N THR A 294 -12.60 -5.01 -3.84
CA THR A 294 -12.17 -3.87 -3.03
C THR A 294 -11.60 -2.72 -3.85
N PHE A 295 -10.95 -3.00 -4.98
CA PHE A 295 -10.31 -2.00 -5.84
C PHE A 295 -11.01 -1.89 -7.19
N GLY A 296 -11.24 -3.00 -7.89
CA GLY A 296 -11.88 -3.01 -9.21
C GLY A 296 -13.30 -2.44 -9.20
N LEU A 297 -14.18 -2.98 -8.35
CA LEU A 297 -15.55 -2.48 -8.19
C LEU A 297 -15.58 -1.07 -7.57
N PHE A 298 -14.72 -0.80 -6.58
CA PHE A 298 -14.55 0.52 -5.99
C PHE A 298 -14.29 1.59 -7.05
N TYR A 299 -13.25 1.41 -7.86
CA TYR A 299 -12.80 2.40 -8.83
C TYR A 299 -13.88 2.68 -9.88
N ALA A 300 -14.55 1.62 -10.37
CA ALA A 300 -15.68 1.74 -11.27
C ALA A 300 -16.87 2.47 -10.62
N THR A 301 -17.17 2.17 -9.36
CA THR A 301 -18.25 2.82 -8.59
C THR A 301 -17.95 4.30 -8.39
N MET A 302 -16.72 4.64 -8.00
CA MET A 302 -16.27 6.02 -7.79
C MET A 302 -16.39 6.84 -9.07
N ALA A 303 -15.82 6.37 -10.18
CA ALA A 303 -15.84 7.08 -11.45
C ALA A 303 -17.27 7.26 -12.01
N SER A 304 -18.07 6.19 -11.98
CA SER A 304 -19.45 6.22 -12.51
C SER A 304 -20.38 7.06 -11.63
N TYR A 305 -20.29 6.94 -10.31
CA TYR A 305 -21.14 7.71 -9.41
C TYR A 305 -20.80 9.21 -9.44
N ALA A 306 -19.52 9.56 -9.55
CA ALA A 306 -19.08 10.94 -9.73
C ALA A 306 -19.75 11.62 -10.94
N SER A 307 -19.86 10.91 -12.08
CA SER A 307 -20.57 11.43 -13.25
C SER A 307 -22.08 11.56 -13.05
N ILE A 308 -22.69 10.68 -12.26
CA ILE A 308 -24.14 10.71 -11.99
C ILE A 308 -24.51 11.90 -11.09
N VAL A 309 -23.67 12.23 -10.11
CA VAL A 309 -23.91 13.34 -9.19
C VAL A 309 -23.42 14.69 -9.71
N ALA A 310 -22.60 14.68 -10.77
CA ALA A 310 -22.09 15.90 -11.38
C ALA A 310 -23.21 16.71 -12.04
N PRO A 311 -23.21 18.04 -11.86
CA PRO A 311 -23.97 18.97 -12.69
C PRO A 311 -23.62 18.79 -14.18
N PRO A 312 -24.60 18.97 -15.09
CA PRO A 312 -24.38 18.80 -16.52
C PRO A 312 -23.17 19.60 -17.02
N GLY A 313 -22.22 18.93 -17.68
CA GLY A 313 -21.01 19.54 -18.23
C GLY A 313 -19.84 19.69 -17.25
N THR A 314 -19.95 19.14 -16.03
CA THR A 314 -18.87 19.14 -15.02
C THR A 314 -18.43 17.73 -14.59
N GLU A 315 -18.74 16.71 -15.40
CA GLU A 315 -18.50 15.30 -15.08
C GLU A 315 -17.01 15.01 -14.91
N ALA A 316 -16.18 15.48 -15.85
CA ALA A 316 -14.72 15.30 -15.79
C ALA A 316 -14.10 16.02 -14.59
N THR A 317 -14.56 17.23 -14.28
CA THR A 317 -14.10 18.00 -13.11
C THR A 317 -14.47 17.31 -11.81
N THR A 318 -15.69 16.75 -11.72
CA THR A 318 -16.16 16.03 -10.53
C THR A 318 -15.38 14.73 -10.34
N GLN A 319 -15.09 13.99 -11.41
CA GLN A 319 -14.23 12.81 -11.37
C GLN A 319 -12.80 13.14 -10.89
N GLY A 320 -12.21 14.21 -11.42
CA GLY A 320 -10.90 14.70 -10.99
C GLY A 320 -10.88 15.10 -9.51
N LEU A 321 -11.92 15.80 -9.04
CA LEU A 321 -12.06 16.18 -7.64
C LEU A 321 -12.11 14.95 -6.72
N VAL A 322 -12.95 13.96 -7.02
CA VAL A 322 -13.12 12.81 -6.12
C VAL A 322 -11.87 11.92 -6.11
N GLY A 323 -11.17 11.81 -7.24
CA GLY A 323 -9.86 11.17 -7.31
C GLY A 323 -8.82 11.90 -6.45
N ALA A 324 -8.78 13.23 -6.53
CA ALA A 324 -7.90 14.05 -5.72
C ALA A 324 -8.21 13.94 -4.21
N VAL A 325 -9.49 13.82 -3.83
CA VAL A 325 -9.87 13.58 -2.43
C VAL A 325 -9.47 12.16 -1.99
N PHE A 326 -9.73 11.15 -2.81
CA PHE A 326 -9.41 9.75 -2.51
C PHE A 326 -7.91 9.55 -2.28
N GLU A 327 -7.06 9.93 -3.23
CA GLU A 327 -5.60 9.78 -3.11
C GLU A 327 -4.99 10.87 -2.23
N GLY A 328 -5.32 12.13 -2.48
CA GLY A 328 -4.68 13.26 -1.81
C GLY A 328 -5.01 13.34 -0.33
N ILE A 329 -6.28 13.21 0.06
CA ILE A 329 -6.69 13.27 1.47
C ILE A 329 -6.75 11.87 2.07
N GLY A 330 -7.48 10.96 1.42
CA GLY A 330 -7.74 9.62 1.96
C GLY A 330 -6.47 8.80 2.14
N VAL A 331 -5.71 8.57 1.05
CA VAL A 331 -4.49 7.75 1.11
C VAL A 331 -3.41 8.40 1.98
N SER A 332 -3.25 9.73 1.93
CA SER A 332 -2.27 10.43 2.78
C SER A 332 -2.60 10.31 4.27
N LEU A 333 -3.86 10.54 4.66
CA LEU A 333 -4.28 10.37 6.05
C LEU A 333 -4.17 8.92 6.50
N GLY A 334 -4.55 7.96 5.65
CA GLY A 334 -4.39 6.55 5.95
C GLY A 334 -2.94 6.13 6.12
N SER A 335 -2.03 6.69 5.33
CA SER A 335 -0.60 6.41 5.44
C SER A 335 -0.03 6.94 6.74
N PHE A 336 -0.43 8.15 7.14
CA PHE A 336 0.01 8.77 8.39
C PHE A 336 -0.53 8.03 9.62
N ILE A 337 -1.85 7.82 9.68
CA ILE A 337 -2.50 7.10 10.81
C ILE A 337 -2.03 5.65 10.84
N GLY A 338 -1.94 5.00 9.69
CA GLY A 338 -1.44 3.64 9.54
C GLY A 338 -0.02 3.49 10.06
N GLY A 339 0.87 4.45 9.76
CA GLY A 339 2.25 4.46 10.27
C GLY A 339 2.32 4.52 11.79
N LEU A 340 1.56 5.45 12.41
CA LEU A 340 1.49 5.56 13.87
C LEU A 340 0.96 4.28 14.52
N PHE A 341 -0.08 3.67 13.95
CA PHE A 341 -0.70 2.49 14.52
C PHE A 341 0.20 1.26 14.34
N PHE A 342 0.87 1.14 13.20
CA PHE A 342 1.79 0.04 12.94
C PHE A 342 2.98 0.10 13.91
N GLN A 343 3.48 1.30 14.21
CA GLN A 343 4.56 1.49 15.18
C GLN A 343 4.16 1.11 16.61
N GLU A 344 2.97 1.52 17.05
CA GLU A 344 2.49 1.28 18.43
C GLU A 344 1.94 -0.13 18.66
N PHE A 345 1.20 -0.68 17.69
CA PHE A 345 0.42 -1.92 17.85
C PHE A 345 0.90 -3.09 16.97
N GLY A 346 1.84 -2.86 16.05
CA GLY A 346 2.27 -3.86 15.06
C GLY A 346 1.27 -4.07 13.92
N GLY A 347 1.61 -4.93 12.97
CA GLY A 347 0.82 -5.11 11.75
C GLY A 347 -0.54 -5.75 11.97
N SER A 348 -0.57 -6.91 12.66
CA SER A 348 -1.81 -7.69 12.84
C SER A 348 -2.91 -6.87 13.53
N MET A 349 -2.59 -6.17 14.63
CA MET A 349 -3.57 -5.37 15.37
C MET A 349 -3.99 -4.12 14.58
N THR A 350 -3.08 -3.50 13.83
CA THR A 350 -3.42 -2.36 12.96
C THR A 350 -4.44 -2.76 11.90
N PHE A 351 -4.21 -3.86 11.18
CA PHE A 351 -5.18 -4.38 10.21
C PHE A 351 -6.51 -4.74 10.87
N ARG A 352 -6.50 -5.28 12.09
CA ARG A 352 -7.73 -5.57 12.84
C ARG A 352 -8.54 -4.32 13.16
N ILE A 353 -7.89 -3.26 13.67
CA ILE A 353 -8.55 -2.00 14.03
C ILE A 353 -9.17 -1.36 12.79
N PHE A 354 -8.42 -1.29 11.68
CA PHE A 354 -8.93 -0.76 10.42
C PHE A 354 -10.03 -1.65 9.81
N GLY A 355 -9.96 -2.97 9.98
CA GLY A 355 -11.01 -3.88 9.54
C GLY A 355 -12.32 -3.64 10.29
N ILE A 356 -12.27 -3.52 11.62
CA ILE A 356 -13.44 -3.22 12.45
C ILE A 356 -13.98 -1.83 12.10
N SER A 357 -13.13 -0.82 11.95
CA SER A 357 -13.57 0.54 11.62
C SER A 357 -14.23 0.59 10.24
N ALA A 358 -13.71 -0.12 9.23
CA ALA A 358 -14.33 -0.24 7.91
C ALA A 358 -15.73 -0.89 7.98
N LEU A 359 -15.91 -1.92 8.81
CA LEU A 359 -17.23 -2.53 9.03
C LEU A 359 -18.21 -1.58 9.73
N VAL A 360 -17.74 -0.80 10.71
CA VAL A 360 -18.55 0.24 11.36
C VAL A 360 -18.97 1.31 10.34
N VAL A 361 -18.02 1.80 9.53
CA VAL A 361 -18.31 2.77 8.46
C VAL A 361 -19.27 2.19 7.43
N CYS A 362 -19.19 0.90 7.10
CA CYS A 362 -20.17 0.22 6.25
C CYS A 362 -21.59 0.29 6.82
N LEU A 363 -21.76 -0.02 8.10
CA LEU A 363 -23.06 0.03 8.77
C LEU A 363 -23.61 1.46 8.84
N LEU A 364 -22.75 2.43 9.16
CA LEU A 364 -23.11 3.85 9.19
C LEU A 364 -23.51 4.35 7.79
N HIS A 365 -22.73 4.00 6.76
CA HIS A 365 -23.04 4.37 5.37
C HIS A 365 -24.39 3.79 4.93
N ALA A 366 -24.63 2.50 5.18
CA ALA A 366 -25.91 1.86 4.87
C ALA A 366 -27.09 2.52 5.61
N GLY A 367 -26.91 2.83 6.91
CA GLY A 367 -27.92 3.52 7.71
C GLY A 367 -28.24 4.93 7.20
N VAL A 368 -27.22 5.73 6.87
CA VAL A 368 -27.40 7.09 6.32
C VAL A 368 -28.11 7.03 4.97
N GLN A 369 -27.72 6.11 4.09
CA GLN A 369 -28.34 5.96 2.78
C GLN A 369 -29.81 5.53 2.88
N TYR A 370 -30.14 4.63 3.81
CA TYR A 370 -31.52 4.26 4.11
C TYR A 370 -32.36 5.46 4.59
N LEU A 371 -31.80 6.31 5.46
CA LEU A 371 -32.47 7.52 5.93
C LEU A 371 -32.69 8.56 4.82
N ILE A 372 -31.72 8.72 3.92
CA ILE A 372 -31.84 9.61 2.75
C ILE A 372 -32.97 9.11 1.84
N GLN A 373 -32.99 7.83 1.48
CA GLN A 373 -34.04 7.23 0.64
C GLN A 373 -35.42 7.41 1.28
N ARG A 374 -35.56 7.12 2.57
CA ARG A 374 -36.83 7.28 3.29
C ARG A 374 -37.36 8.71 3.27
N ARG A 375 -36.49 9.72 3.40
CA ARG A 375 -36.89 11.14 3.30
C ARG A 375 -37.35 11.51 1.89
N GLU A 376 -36.72 10.97 0.87
CA GLU A 376 -37.11 11.21 -0.52
C GLU A 376 -38.48 10.59 -0.85
N ASP A 377 -38.74 9.38 -0.34
CA ASP A 377 -40.02 8.70 -0.52
C ASP A 377 -41.16 9.42 0.22
N GLN A 378 -40.90 9.92 1.43
CA GLN A 378 -41.86 10.74 2.18
C GLN A 378 -42.15 12.09 1.49
N GLY A 379 -41.15 12.71 0.86
CA GLY A 379 -41.33 13.95 0.08
C GLY A 379 -42.17 13.75 -1.19
N LYS A 380 -42.09 12.58 -1.83
CA LYS A 380 -42.89 12.25 -3.02
C LYS A 380 -44.34 11.84 -2.68
N GLY A 381 -44.57 11.28 -1.49
CA GLY A 381 -45.92 10.92 -1.01
C GLY A 381 -46.84 12.10 -0.69
N GLY A 382 -46.33 13.34 -0.71
CA GLY A 382 -47.09 14.57 -0.44
C GLY A 382 -47.73 15.23 -1.68
N LEU A 383 -47.36 14.85 -2.91
CA LEU A 383 -48.00 15.34 -4.14
C LEU A 383 -49.08 14.34 -4.59
N LYS A 384 -50.28 14.44 -4.01
CA LYS A 384 -51.48 13.96 -4.71
C LYS A 384 -51.83 14.98 -5.81
N PRO A 385 -52.07 14.55 -7.06
CA PRO A 385 -52.57 15.48 -8.08
C PRO A 385 -53.93 16.04 -7.63
N PRO A 386 -54.22 17.33 -7.84
CA PRO A 386 -55.56 17.85 -7.63
C PRO A 386 -56.51 17.11 -8.58
N CYS A 387 -57.59 16.55 -8.01
CA CYS A 387 -58.68 15.93 -8.73
C CYS A 387 -59.36 16.90 -9.71
#